data_AF-A0A3A9F0Y6-F1
#
_entry.id   AF-A0A3A9F0Y6-F1
#
_cell.length_a   1.000
_cell.length_b   1.000
_cell.length_c   1.000
_cell.angle_alpha   90.00
_cell.angle_beta   90.00
_cell.angle_gamma   90.00
#
_symmetry.space_group_name_H-M   'P 1'
#
loop_
_entity.id
_entity.type
_entity.pdbx_description
1 polymer ?
#
loop_
_entity_poly.entity_id
_entity_poly.type
_entity_poly.pdbx_seq_one_letter_code
_entity_poly.pdbx_strand_id
1 'polypeptide(L)'
;MNDSWFEIICPICLMLCVRFIEEIIFRGFLFRAIAKDNVKTTIILLSITFGIGHLLNLVNGRGMEFATNLFQVLGAIAFGFLFVILFYLSGSLLPCIIPHSVINILSAFANETGLTVERRIAFILIKFIIIAIYVLILTKTLPEK
;
A
#
# COMPACT_ATOMS: atom_id res chain seq x y z
N MET A 1 21.80 9.82 -25.22
CA MET A 1 21.92 8.48 -24.56
C MET A 1 21.85 8.58 -23.02
N ASN A 2 22.21 9.72 -22.41
CA ASN A 2 22.02 9.97 -20.97
C ASN A 2 20.55 10.23 -20.57
N ASP A 3 19.72 10.68 -21.51
CA ASP A 3 18.35 11.11 -21.22
C ASP A 3 17.45 9.92 -20.84
N SER A 4 17.63 8.76 -21.47
CA SER A 4 16.80 7.55 -21.24
C SER A 4 17.01 6.91 -19.86
N TRP A 5 18.24 6.90 -19.33
CA TRP A 5 18.48 6.34 -17.99
C TRP A 5 17.97 7.27 -16.89
N PHE A 6 18.08 8.58 -17.09
CA PHE A 6 17.56 9.57 -16.13
C PHE A 6 16.04 9.48 -16.00
N GLU A 7 15.33 9.27 -17.11
CA GLU A 7 13.88 9.05 -17.15
C GLU A 7 13.40 7.81 -16.37
N ILE A 8 14.27 6.82 -16.14
CA ILE A 8 13.94 5.61 -15.39
C ILE A 8 14.40 5.73 -13.93
N ILE A 9 15.64 6.17 -13.70
CA ILE A 9 16.26 6.18 -12.37
C ILE A 9 15.63 7.26 -11.49
N CYS A 10 15.39 8.45 -12.03
CA CYS A 10 14.86 9.57 -11.23
C CYS A 10 13.48 9.26 -10.65
N PRO A 11 12.47 8.78 -11.42
CA PRO A 11 11.19 8.38 -10.86
C PRO A 11 11.29 7.25 -9.84
N ILE A 12 12.15 6.26 -10.06
CA ILE A 12 12.37 5.18 -9.09
C ILE A 12 12.87 5.74 -7.76
N CYS A 13 13.89 6.59 -7.77
CA CYS A 13 14.42 7.23 -6.56
C CYS A 13 13.35 8.03 -5.83
N LEU A 14 12.57 8.85 -6.55
CA LEU A 14 11.47 9.62 -5.97
C LEU A 14 10.39 8.72 -5.36
N MET A 15 10.02 7.62 -6.04
CA MET A 15 9.06 6.66 -5.51
C MET A 15 9.57 5.99 -4.23
N LEU A 16 10.84 5.60 -4.18
CA LEU A 16 11.45 5.05 -2.96
C LEU A 16 11.39 6.04 -1.80
N CYS A 17 11.77 7.30 -2.04
CA CYS A 17 11.76 8.34 -1.01
C CYS A 17 10.35 8.62 -0.48
N VAL A 18 9.37 8.76 -1.39
CA VAL A 18 7.99 9.04 -1.01
C VAL A 18 7.40 7.89 -0.18
N ARG A 19 7.62 6.62 -0.58
CA ARG A 19 7.08 5.48 0.17
C ARG A 19 7.78 5.23 1.49
N PHE A 20 9.08 5.51 1.56
CA PHE A 20 9.79 5.53 2.83
C PHE A 20 9.18 6.54 3.83
N ILE A 21 8.95 7.78 3.38
CA ILE A 21 8.33 8.83 4.21
C ILE A 21 6.91 8.45 4.62
N GLU A 22 6.13 7.91 3.69
CA GLU A 22 4.76 7.47 3.95
C GLU A 22 4.70 6.38 5.03
N GLU A 23 5.57 5.37 4.98
CA GLU A 23 5.66 4.35 6.02
C GLU A 23 6.08 4.92 7.39
N ILE A 24 7.04 5.86 7.40
CA ILE A 24 7.45 6.54 8.64
C ILE A 24 6.28 7.32 9.25
N ILE A 25 5.52 8.06 8.45
CA ILE A 25 4.40 8.87 8.95
C ILE A 25 3.30 7.95 9.48
N PHE A 26 2.82 7.00 8.68
CA PHE A 26 1.64 6.20 9.06
C PHE A 26 1.96 5.14 10.12
N ARG A 27 3.05 4.38 9.95
CA ARG A 27 3.35 3.24 10.84
C ARG A 27 4.38 3.63 11.89
N GLY A 28 5.34 4.47 11.54
CA GLY A 28 6.32 4.98 12.50
C GLY A 28 5.70 5.89 13.55
N PHE A 29 5.08 7.00 13.14
CA PHE A 29 4.57 8.02 14.04
C PHE A 29 3.09 7.82 14.39
N LEU A 30 2.20 7.80 13.40
CA LEU A 30 0.76 7.85 13.61
C LEU A 30 0.24 6.60 14.35
N PHE A 31 0.71 5.41 13.98
CA PHE A 31 0.39 4.18 14.72
C PHE A 31 0.83 4.24 16.18
N ARG A 32 2.08 4.66 16.46
CA ARG A 32 2.59 4.75 17.84
C ARG A 32 1.84 5.79 18.67
N ALA A 33 1.32 6.84 18.04
CA ALA A 33 0.54 7.87 18.72
C ALA A 33 -0.84 7.35 19.14
N ILE A 34 -1.53 6.58 18.28
CA ILE A 34 -2.93 6.18 18.46
C ILE A 34 -3.08 4.81 19.13
N ALA A 35 -2.15 3.88 18.92
CA ALA A 35 -2.27 2.48 19.37
C ALA A 35 -2.32 2.28 20.89
N LYS A 36 -2.15 3.35 21.68
CA LYS A 36 -2.11 3.32 23.15
C LYS A 36 -3.39 2.77 23.78
N ASP A 37 -4.55 3.06 23.17
CA ASP A 37 -5.85 2.72 23.77
C ASP A 37 -6.45 1.44 23.20
N ASN A 38 -6.36 1.24 21.88
CA ASN A 38 -6.92 0.07 21.22
C ASN A 38 -6.20 -0.25 19.90
N VAL A 39 -5.35 -1.27 19.94
CA VAL A 39 -4.56 -1.72 18.78
C VAL A 39 -5.46 -2.16 17.62
N LYS A 40 -6.53 -2.93 17.89
CA LYS A 40 -7.42 -3.47 16.83
C LYS A 40 -8.12 -2.33 16.08
N THR A 41 -8.68 -1.36 16.81
CA THR A 41 -9.29 -0.17 16.21
C THR A 41 -8.26 0.67 15.47
N THR A 42 -7.04 0.81 16.01
CA THR A 42 -5.96 1.54 15.35
C THR A 42 -5.58 0.91 14.01
N ILE A 43 -5.46 -0.42 13.95
CA ILE A 43 -5.17 -1.14 12.69
C ILE A 43 -6.23 -0.79 11.64
N ILE A 44 -7.51 -0.88 11.98
CA ILE A 44 -8.60 -0.59 11.05
C ILE A 44 -8.58 0.88 10.62
N LEU A 45 -8.47 1.80 11.58
CA LEU A 45 -8.47 3.24 11.34
C LEU A 45 -7.34 3.67 10.40
N LEU A 46 -6.12 3.20 10.65
CA LEU A 46 -4.97 3.56 9.81
C LEU A 46 -5.07 2.94 8.42
N SER A 47 -5.62 1.74 8.28
CA SER A 47 -5.83 1.10 6.98
C SER A 47 -6.80 1.89 6.11
N ILE A 48 -7.92 2.35 6.70
CA ILE A 48 -8.91 3.17 6.02
C ILE A 48 -8.33 4.54 5.68
N THR A 49 -7.67 5.19 6.64
CA THR A 49 -7.07 6.53 6.44
C THR A 49 -6.01 6.50 5.34
N PHE A 50 -5.18 5.45 5.31
CA PHE A 50 -4.20 5.23 4.25
C PHE A 50 -4.85 5.09 2.87
N GLY A 51 -5.93 4.30 2.77
CA GLY A 51 -6.71 4.18 1.53
C GLY A 51 -7.35 5.50 1.08
N ILE A 52 -7.93 6.27 2.01
CA ILE A 52 -8.51 7.58 1.74
C ILE A 52 -7.45 8.57 1.23
N GLY A 53 -6.21 8.49 1.72
CA GLY A 53 -5.11 9.31 1.20
C GLY A 53 -4.92 9.19 -0.31
N HIS A 54 -5.23 8.02 -0.89
CA HIS A 54 -5.19 7.82 -2.33
C HIS A 54 -6.38 8.40 -3.10
N LEU A 55 -7.48 8.80 -2.44
CA LEU A 55 -8.55 9.56 -3.09
C LEU A 55 -8.07 10.95 -3.56
N LEU A 56 -7.00 11.50 -2.99
CA LEU A 56 -6.40 12.75 -3.49
C LEU A 56 -5.93 12.64 -4.95
N ASN A 57 -5.67 11.42 -5.44
CA ASN A 57 -5.37 11.20 -6.85
C ASN A 57 -6.56 11.52 -7.77
N LEU A 58 -7.81 11.39 -7.30
CA LEU A 58 -9.02 11.79 -8.04
C LEU A 58 -9.08 13.32 -8.21
N VAL A 59 -8.75 14.06 -7.15
CA VAL A 59 -8.86 15.52 -7.11
C VAL A 59 -7.77 16.17 -7.97
N ASN A 60 -6.61 15.54 -8.10
CA ASN A 60 -5.46 16.04 -8.87
C ASN A 60 -5.60 15.88 -10.40
N GLY A 61 -6.77 15.48 -10.92
CA GLY A 61 -7.08 15.57 -12.35
C GLY A 61 -6.30 14.61 -13.26
N ARG A 62 -5.62 13.60 -12.71
CA ARG A 62 -5.15 12.46 -13.51
C ARG A 62 -6.40 11.70 -13.93
N GLY A 63 -6.89 11.90 -15.17
CA GLY A 63 -8.15 11.40 -15.72
C GLY A 63 -8.31 9.87 -15.78
N MET A 64 -8.02 9.17 -14.69
CA MET A 64 -8.41 7.78 -14.49
C MET A 64 -9.91 7.72 -14.27
N GLU A 65 -10.58 6.78 -14.95
CA GLU A 65 -11.99 6.49 -14.74
C GLU A 65 -12.27 6.25 -13.24
N PHE A 66 -13.46 6.65 -12.80
CA PHE A 66 -13.92 6.50 -11.42
C PHE A 66 -13.70 5.07 -10.88
N ALA A 67 -13.92 4.05 -11.71
CA ALA A 67 -13.70 2.64 -11.35
C ALA A 67 -12.24 2.31 -11.03
N THR A 68 -11.27 2.83 -11.80
CA THR A 68 -9.84 2.59 -11.56
C THR A 68 -9.39 3.21 -10.24
N ASN A 69 -9.90 4.39 -9.92
CA ASN A 69 -9.62 5.05 -8.63
C ASN A 69 -10.22 4.28 -7.45
N LEU A 70 -11.46 3.80 -7.58
CA LEU A 70 -12.09 2.97 -6.54
C LEU A 70 -11.26 1.70 -6.26
N PHE A 71 -10.81 1.03 -7.33
CA PHE A 71 -9.94 -0.12 -7.23
C PHE A 71 -8.59 0.19 -6.58
N GLN A 72 -8.00 1.34 -6.88
CA GLN A 72 -6.79 1.81 -6.22
C GLN A 72 -7.00 1.98 -4.71
N VAL A 73 -8.10 2.61 -4.30
CA VAL A 73 -8.43 2.84 -2.89
C VAL A 73 -8.63 1.52 -2.16
N LEU A 74 -9.43 0.60 -2.71
CA LEU A 74 -9.63 -0.72 -2.11
C LEU A 74 -8.32 -1.50 -1.97
N GLY A 75 -7.47 -1.46 -3.00
CA GLY A 75 -6.14 -2.07 -2.95
C GLY A 75 -5.26 -1.44 -1.87
N ALA A 76 -5.29 -0.11 -1.74
CA ALA A 76 -4.54 0.61 -0.72
C ALA A 76 -5.02 0.30 0.70
N ILE A 77 -6.33 0.17 0.94
CA ILE A 77 -6.86 -0.27 2.24
C ILE A 77 -6.34 -1.68 2.57
N ALA A 78 -6.36 -2.60 1.60
CA ALA A 78 -5.92 -3.98 1.81
C ALA A 78 -4.42 -4.06 2.17
N PHE A 79 -3.55 -3.40 1.41
CA PHE A 79 -2.13 -3.34 1.72
C PHE A 79 -1.85 -2.53 2.99
N GLY A 80 -2.61 -1.46 3.23
CA GLY A 80 -2.59 -0.67 4.46
C GLY A 80 -2.77 -1.57 5.68
N PHE A 81 -3.80 -2.42 5.65
CA PHE A 81 -4.09 -3.39 6.70
C PHE A 81 -2.96 -4.40 6.90
N LEU A 82 -2.48 -5.02 5.81
CA LEU A 82 -1.37 -5.97 5.88
C LEU A 82 -0.12 -5.34 6.51
N PHE A 83 0.27 -4.15 6.05
CA PHE A 83 1.48 -3.48 6.52
C PHE A 83 1.37 -3.02 7.97
N VAL A 84 0.20 -2.56 8.42
CA VAL A 84 0.04 -2.21 9.85
C VAL A 84 0.17 -3.46 10.73
N ILE A 85 -0.37 -4.61 10.32
CA ILE A 85 -0.19 -5.86 11.07
C ILE A 85 1.28 -6.32 11.07
N LEU A 86 1.94 -6.28 9.91
CA LEU A 86 3.37 -6.60 9.80
C LEU A 86 4.22 -5.71 10.71
N PHE A 87 3.95 -4.41 10.72
CA PHE A 87 4.63 -3.47 11.59
C PHE A 87 4.35 -3.76 13.07
N TYR A 88 3.08 -4.00 13.44
CA TYR A 88 2.70 -4.30 14.81
C TYR A 88 3.45 -5.53 15.37
N LEU A 89 3.46 -6.62 14.60
CA LEU A 89 4.06 -7.88 15.02
C LEU A 89 5.61 -7.80 14.97
N SER A 90 6.18 -7.34 13.86
CA SER A 90 7.64 -7.29 13.70
C SER A 90 8.32 -6.16 14.49
N GLY A 91 7.61 -5.07 14.80
CA GLY A 91 8.18 -3.84 15.35
C GLY A 91 9.09 -3.06 14.39
N SER A 92 9.22 -3.50 13.13
CA SER A 92 10.12 -2.94 12.13
C SER A 92 9.34 -2.35 10.96
N LEU A 93 9.85 -1.24 10.40
CA LEU A 93 9.29 -0.63 9.18
C LEU A 93 9.78 -1.32 7.90
N LEU A 94 10.89 -2.06 7.95
CA LEU A 94 11.47 -2.74 6.79
C LEU A 94 10.49 -3.68 6.06
N PRO A 95 9.72 -4.55 6.74
CA PRO A 95 8.74 -5.42 6.07
C PRO A 95 7.56 -4.66 5.46
N CYS A 96 7.46 -3.34 5.65
CA CYS A 96 6.48 -2.48 4.99
C CYS A 96 7.14 -1.70 3.85
N ILE A 97 8.26 -1.02 4.12
CA ILE A 97 8.97 -0.15 3.17
C ILE A 97 9.37 -0.90 1.90
N ILE A 98 9.98 -2.08 2.05
CA ILE A 98 10.53 -2.84 0.92
C ILE A 98 9.39 -3.29 -0.03
N PRO A 99 8.39 -4.07 0.42
CA PRO A 99 7.33 -4.51 -0.48
C PRO A 99 6.49 -3.34 -1.01
N HIS A 100 6.24 -2.30 -0.21
CA HIS A 100 5.49 -1.15 -0.69
C HIS A 100 6.21 -0.42 -1.83
N SER A 101 7.51 -0.19 -1.67
CA SER A 101 8.37 0.40 -2.69
C SER A 101 8.37 -0.43 -3.97
N VAL A 102 8.56 -1.75 -3.85
CA VAL A 102 8.57 -2.69 -4.97
C VAL A 102 7.24 -2.68 -5.71
N ILE A 103 6.12 -2.81 -4.99
CA ILE A 103 4.78 -2.81 -5.61
C ILE A 103 4.54 -1.49 -6.35
N ASN A 104 4.94 -0.35 -5.77
CA ASN A 104 4.73 0.93 -6.42
C ASN A 104 5.58 1.10 -7.68
N ILE A 105 6.86 0.71 -7.64
CA ILE A 105 7.73 0.72 -8.82
C ILE A 105 7.14 -0.19 -9.90
N LEU A 106 6.83 -1.44 -9.56
CA LEU A 106 6.24 -2.39 -10.50
C LEU A 106 4.92 -1.85 -11.10
N SER A 107 4.06 -1.24 -10.28
CA SER A 107 2.80 -0.66 -10.74
C SER A 107 3.00 0.55 -11.65
N ALA A 108 4.08 1.30 -11.51
CA ALA A 108 4.37 2.45 -12.37
C ALA A 108 4.87 2.04 -13.76
N PHE A 109 5.55 0.88 -13.86
CA PHE A 109 6.04 0.33 -15.13
C PHE A 109 5.11 -0.75 -15.72
N ALA A 110 4.10 -1.20 -14.96
CA ALA A 110 3.12 -2.16 -15.44
C ALA A 110 2.25 -1.53 -16.53
N ASN A 111 2.26 -2.11 -17.73
CA ASN A 111 1.36 -1.70 -18.79
C ASN A 111 -0.03 -2.31 -18.58
N GLU A 112 -0.94 -1.52 -18.04
CA GLU A 112 -2.32 -1.92 -17.81
C GLU A 112 -3.28 -1.48 -18.94
N THR A 113 -2.77 -0.94 -20.05
CA THR A 113 -3.60 -0.53 -21.20
C THR A 113 -4.32 -1.74 -21.80
N GLY A 114 -5.64 -1.64 -21.97
CA GLY A 114 -6.46 -2.70 -22.55
C GLY A 114 -6.88 -3.82 -21.59
N LEU A 115 -6.58 -3.71 -20.29
CA LEU A 115 -7.18 -4.60 -19.29
C LEU A 115 -8.69 -4.34 -19.18
N THR A 116 -9.48 -5.39 -19.40
CA THR A 116 -10.94 -5.35 -19.21
C THR A 116 -11.30 -5.18 -17.73
N VAL A 117 -12.50 -4.70 -17.45
CA VAL A 117 -12.99 -4.50 -16.08
C VAL A 117 -13.02 -5.81 -15.29
N GLU A 118 -13.39 -6.92 -15.93
CA GLU A 118 -13.44 -8.25 -15.32
C GLU A 118 -12.06 -8.69 -14.84
N ARG A 119 -11.02 -8.46 -15.64
CA ARG A 119 -9.64 -8.77 -15.24
C ARG A 119 -9.17 -7.90 -14.08
N ARG A 120 -9.54 -6.61 -14.05
CA ARG A 120 -9.24 -5.72 -12.91
C ARG A 120 -9.89 -6.23 -11.62
N ILE A 121 -11.17 -6.61 -11.68
CA ILE A 121 -11.89 -7.21 -10.54
C ILE A 121 -11.20 -8.50 -10.09
N ALA A 122 -10.85 -9.39 -11.03
CA ALA A 122 -10.16 -10.63 -10.72
C ALA A 122 -8.82 -10.38 -10.01
N PHE A 123 -8.00 -9.44 -10.49
CA PHE A 123 -6.74 -9.09 -9.83
C PHE A 123 -6.93 -8.56 -8.42
N ILE A 124 -7.97 -7.77 -8.18
CA ILE A 124 -8.27 -7.24 -6.85
C ILE A 124 -8.68 -8.38 -5.93
N LEU A 125 -9.61 -9.24 -6.34
CA LEU A 125 -10.03 -10.40 -5.55
C LEU A 125 -8.85 -11.30 -5.20
N ILE A 126 -7.98 -11.60 -6.17
CA ILE A 126 -6.75 -12.38 -5.94
C ILE A 126 -5.85 -11.69 -4.91
N LYS A 127 -5.63 -10.37 -5.03
CA LYS A 127 -4.84 -9.59 -4.05
C LYS A 127 -5.45 -9.70 -2.65
N PHE A 128 -6.76 -9.53 -2.51
CA PHE A 128 -7.45 -9.65 -1.22
C PHE A 128 -7.31 -11.05 -0.62
N ILE A 129 -7.44 -12.10 -1.43
CA ILE A 129 -7.26 -13.49 -0.99
C ILE A 129 -5.82 -13.72 -0.51
N ILE A 130 -4.81 -13.29 -1.27
CA ILE A 130 -3.40 -13.43 -0.90
C ILE A 130 -3.13 -12.70 0.42
N ILE A 131 -3.61 -11.45 0.55
CA ILE A 131 -3.46 -10.67 1.77
C ILE A 131 -4.15 -11.36 2.95
N ALA A 132 -5.37 -11.84 2.79
CA ALA A 132 -6.10 -12.53 3.85
C ALA A 132 -5.38 -13.81 4.32
N ILE A 133 -4.90 -14.63 3.38
CA ILE A 133 -4.10 -15.83 3.69
C ILE A 133 -2.83 -15.43 4.42
N TYR A 134 -2.13 -14.40 3.95
CA TYR A 134 -0.86 -14.00 4.54
C TYR A 134 -1.05 -13.44 5.95
N VAL A 135 -2.07 -12.60 6.18
CA VAL A 135 -2.43 -12.13 7.51
C VAL A 135 -2.78 -13.30 8.42
N LEU A 136 -3.58 -14.26 7.96
CA LEU A 136 -3.95 -15.44 8.75
C LEU A 136 -2.72 -16.25 9.18
N ILE A 137 -1.79 -16.48 8.25
CA ILE A 137 -0.51 -17.15 8.55
C ILE A 137 0.26 -16.35 9.59
N LEU A 138 0.42 -15.05 9.37
CA LEU A 138 1.20 -14.16 10.23
C LEU A 138 0.65 -14.12 11.66
N THR A 139 -0.67 -14.04 11.83
CA THR A 139 -1.33 -14.04 13.14
C THR A 139 -1.26 -15.40 13.85
N LYS A 140 -1.04 -16.49 13.11
CA LYS A 140 -0.88 -17.84 13.70
C LYS A 140 0.56 -18.21 14.01
N THR A 141 1.53 -17.61 13.31
CA THR A 141 2.95 -17.96 13.44
C THR A 141 3.72 -17.03 14.36
N LEU A 142 3.31 -15.77 14.50
CA LEU A 142 3.96 -14.82 15.38
C LEU A 142 3.25 -14.76 16.74
N PRO A 143 3.99 -14.73 17.86
CA PRO A 143 3.41 -14.61 19.19
C PRO A 143 2.67 -13.27 19.33
N GLU A 144 1.52 -13.30 19.98
CA GLU A 144 0.78 -12.08 20.35
C GLU A 144 1.62 -11.26 21.33
N LYS A 145 1.58 -9.93 21.18
CA LYS A 145 2.15 -8.95 22.12
C LYS A 145 1.10 -8.47 23.09
#